data_AF-A0A4Q9XJ31-F1
#
_entry.id   AF-A0A4Q9XJ31-F1
#
_cell.length_a   1.000
_cell.length_b   1.000
_cell.length_c   1.000
_cell.angle_alpha   90.00
_cell.angle_beta   90.00
_cell.angle_gamma   90.00
#
_symmetry.space_group_name_H-M   'P 1'
#
loop_
_entity.id
_entity.type
_entity.pdbx_description
1 polymer ?
#
loop_
_entity_poly.entity_id
_entity_poly.type
_entity_poly.pdbx_seq_one_letter_code
_entity_poly.pdbx_strand_id
1 'polypeptide(L)'
;MNLEDMIERLMYASRWLLAPIYFGLSLALIALGVKFFQEVFHLMPVIFEIKEADLVLVVLSLIDIALVSGLIIMVMFTSYENFVSRIDLGENTEKLSWLGTLDTNSLKSKVAASIVAISSIHLLKVFMNATNIANDKLMWYVLMHLTFVVSAFAMGMLDKATRKN
;
A
#
# COMPACT_ATOMS: atom_id res chain seq x y z
N MET A 1 15.17 -37.37 -19.51
CA MET A 1 14.86 -36.01 -19.06
C MET A 1 16.10 -35.52 -18.35
N ASN A 2 16.77 -34.52 -18.91
CA ASN A 2 18.01 -34.02 -18.32
C ASN A 2 17.66 -33.19 -17.07
N LEU A 3 18.62 -33.04 -16.16
CA LEU A 3 18.43 -32.25 -14.93
C LEU A 3 18.01 -30.80 -15.26
N GLU A 4 18.54 -30.28 -16.36
CA GLU A 4 18.25 -28.95 -16.92
C GLU A 4 16.77 -28.80 -17.32
N ASP A 5 16.21 -29.75 -18.08
CA ASP A 5 14.78 -29.75 -18.48
C ASP A 5 13.84 -29.78 -17.26
N MET A 6 14.25 -30.51 -16.21
CA MET A 6 13.47 -30.60 -14.97
C MET A 6 13.50 -29.28 -14.21
N ILE A 7 14.66 -28.64 -14.09
CA ILE A 7 14.82 -27.33 -13.43
C ILE A 7 14.04 -26.26 -14.18
N GLU A 8 14.11 -26.22 -15.52
CA GLU A 8 13.35 -25.26 -16.33
C GLU A 8 11.84 -25.42 -16.18
N ARG A 9 11.33 -26.66 -16.23
CA ARG A 9 9.91 -26.94 -15.99
C ARG A 9 9.46 -26.54 -14.59
N LEU A 10 10.28 -26.81 -13.58
CA LEU A 10 9.97 -26.44 -12.19
C LEU A 10 9.96 -24.92 -12.00
N MET A 11 10.94 -24.23 -12.58
CA MET A 11 11.02 -22.76 -12.60
C MET A 11 9.81 -22.14 -13.30
N TYR A 12 9.39 -22.68 -14.44
CA TYR A 12 8.20 -22.19 -15.15
C TYR A 12 6.90 -22.48 -14.40
N ALA A 13 6.78 -23.67 -13.80
CA ALA A 13 5.62 -24.05 -13.00
C ALA A 13 5.44 -23.19 -11.73
N SER A 14 6.54 -22.64 -11.19
CA SER A 14 6.50 -21.77 -9.99
C SER A 14 5.58 -20.55 -10.16
N ARG A 15 5.30 -20.12 -11.40
CA ARG A 15 4.31 -19.06 -11.69
C ARG A 15 2.93 -19.36 -11.10
N TRP A 16 2.53 -20.64 -11.07
CA TRP A 16 1.24 -21.06 -10.50
C TRP A 16 1.16 -20.87 -8.98
N LEU A 17 2.29 -20.76 -8.29
CA LEU A 17 2.33 -20.43 -6.86
C LEU A 17 1.77 -19.02 -6.57
N LEU A 18 1.79 -18.12 -7.56
CA LEU A 18 1.26 -16.76 -7.43
C LEU A 18 -0.28 -16.71 -7.49
N ALA A 19 -0.93 -17.67 -8.15
CA ALA A 19 -2.39 -17.72 -8.27
C ALA A 19 -3.12 -17.70 -6.90
N PRO A 20 -2.78 -18.56 -5.92
CA PRO A 20 -3.40 -18.49 -4.59
C PRO A 20 -3.03 -17.21 -3.82
N ILE A 21 -1.85 -16.63 -4.05
CA ILE A 21 -1.44 -15.36 -3.43
C ILE A 21 -2.33 -14.22 -3.93
N TYR A 22 -2.54 -14.12 -5.25
CA TYR A 22 -3.41 -13.09 -5.81
C TYR A 22 -4.86 -13.28 -5.38
N PHE A 23 -5.33 -14.52 -5.26
CA PHE A 23 -6.64 -14.81 -4.69
C PHE A 23 -6.75 -14.33 -3.24
N GLY A 24 -5.74 -14.60 -2.41
CA GLY A 24 -5.67 -14.09 -1.03
C GLY A 24 -5.70 -12.56 -0.97
N LEU A 25 -4.99 -11.87 -1.86
CA LEU A 25 -5.00 -10.41 -1.95
C LEU A 25 -6.38 -9.87 -2.40
N SER A 26 -7.07 -10.54 -3.33
CA SER A 26 -8.46 -10.20 -3.68
C SER A 26 -9.41 -10.35 -2.49
N LEU A 27 -9.28 -11.41 -1.70
CA LEU A 27 -10.07 -11.58 -0.48
C LEU A 27 -9.77 -10.49 0.56
N ALA A 28 -8.49 -10.10 0.69
CA ALA A 28 -8.10 -9.00 1.57
C ALA A 28 -8.75 -7.67 1.14
N LEU A 29 -8.81 -7.38 -0.16
CA LEU A 29 -9.52 -6.19 -0.67
C LEU A 29 -11.01 -6.22 -0.33
N ILE A 30 -11.67 -7.38 -0.46
CA ILE A 30 -13.08 -7.52 -0.07
C ILE A 30 -13.25 -7.27 1.43
N ALA A 31 -12.39 -7.87 2.28
CA ALA A 31 -12.44 -7.67 3.71
C ALA A 31 -12.22 -6.19 4.11
N LEU A 32 -11.27 -5.51 3.47
CA LEU A 32 -11.05 -4.08 3.66
C LEU A 32 -12.27 -3.24 3.22
N GLY A 33 -12.90 -3.58 2.10
CA GLY A 33 -14.14 -2.95 1.65
C GLY A 33 -15.29 -3.11 2.65
N VAL A 34 -15.47 -4.32 3.20
CA VAL A 34 -16.45 -4.58 4.26
C VAL A 34 -16.15 -3.71 5.49
N LYS A 35 -14.90 -3.66 5.94
CA LYS A 35 -14.51 -2.85 7.10
C LYS A 35 -14.69 -1.35 6.85
N PHE A 36 -14.43 -0.88 5.63
CA PHE A 36 -14.68 0.51 5.23
C PHE A 36 -16.14 0.89 5.40
N PHE A 37 -17.06 0.11 4.80
CA PHE A 37 -18.49 0.39 4.90
C PHE A 37 -19.01 0.21 6.33
N GLN A 38 -18.49 -0.77 7.07
CA GLN A 38 -18.81 -0.93 8.49
C GLN A 38 -18.48 0.36 9.27
N GLU A 39 -17.30 0.94 9.06
CA GLU A 39 -16.88 2.17 9.75
C GLU A 39 -17.76 3.37 9.38
N VAL A 40 -18.13 3.49 8.09
CA VAL A 40 -19.09 4.51 7.61
C VAL A 40 -20.45 4.35 8.29
N PHE A 41 -20.98 3.12 8.36
CA PHE A 41 -22.28 2.87 9.01
C PHE A 41 -22.25 3.14 10.53
N HIS A 42 -21.11 2.98 11.20
CA HIS A 42 -20.97 3.37 12.61
C HIS A 42 -20.88 4.88 12.79
N LEU A 43 -20.33 5.61 11.83
CA LEU A 43 -20.18 7.07 11.89
C LEU A 43 -21.51 7.81 11.63
N MET A 44 -22.29 7.35 10.66
CA MET A 44 -23.55 7.99 10.24
C MET A 44 -24.51 8.37 11.38
N PRO A 45 -24.84 7.48 12.35
CA PRO A 45 -25.79 7.81 13.40
C PRO A 45 -25.27 8.84 14.41
N VAL A 46 -23.95 8.95 14.58
CA VAL A 46 -23.33 9.81 15.61
C VAL A 46 -22.72 11.10 15.05
N ILE A 47 -22.87 11.35 13.74
CA ILE A 47 -22.17 12.43 13.03
C ILE A 47 -22.47 13.84 13.59
N PHE A 48 -23.66 14.05 14.17
CA PHE A 48 -24.05 15.34 14.76
C PHE A 48 -23.67 15.49 16.24
N GLU A 49 -23.24 14.40 16.88
CA GLU A 49 -22.94 14.34 18.33
C GLU A 49 -21.44 14.12 18.61
N ILE A 50 -20.70 13.60 17.63
CA ILE A 50 -19.27 13.34 17.73
C ILE A 50 -18.45 14.64 17.77
N LYS A 51 -17.37 14.65 18.56
CA LYS A 51 -16.43 15.78 18.59
C LYS A 51 -15.68 15.87 17.26
N GLU A 52 -15.34 17.08 16.84
CA GLU A 52 -14.57 17.31 15.59
C GLU A 52 -13.28 16.48 15.53
N ALA A 53 -12.56 16.38 16.66
CA ALA A 53 -11.34 15.60 16.71
C ALA A 53 -11.58 14.11 16.41
N ASP A 54 -12.61 13.52 17.02
CA ASP A 54 -12.96 12.12 16.84
C ASP A 54 -13.48 11.85 15.40
N LEU A 55 -14.22 12.79 14.82
CA LEU A 55 -14.63 12.73 13.42
C LEU A 55 -13.43 12.67 12.47
N VAL A 56 -12.43 13.53 12.67
CA VAL A 56 -11.20 13.52 11.87
C VAL A 56 -10.46 12.18 12.03
N LEU A 57 -10.39 11.60 13.23
CA LEU A 57 -9.77 10.30 13.45
C LEU A 57 -10.45 9.18 12.63
N VAL A 58 -11.79 9.17 12.59
CA VAL A 58 -12.55 8.20 11.79
C VAL A 58 -12.28 8.40 10.30
N VAL A 59 -12.31 9.65 9.82
CA VAL A 59 -12.01 9.97 8.40
C VAL A 59 -10.59 9.54 8.04
N LEU A 60 -9.59 9.81 8.88
CA LEU A 60 -8.22 9.36 8.65
C LEU A 60 -8.13 7.82 8.63
N SER A 61 -8.96 7.10 9.40
CA SER A 61 -9.04 5.63 9.33
C SER A 61 -9.63 5.13 8.01
N LEU A 62 -10.65 5.78 7.49
CA LEU A 62 -11.22 5.48 6.18
C LEU A 62 -10.19 5.71 5.06
N ILE A 63 -9.42 6.81 5.14
CA ILE A 63 -8.33 7.11 4.21
C ILE A 63 -7.25 6.02 4.27
N ASP A 64 -6.85 5.58 5.46
CA ASP A 64 -5.86 4.51 5.61
C ASP A 64 -6.32 3.21 4.92
N ILE A 65 -7.58 2.81 5.09
CA ILE A 65 -8.14 1.62 4.42
C ILE A 65 -8.07 1.78 2.90
N ALA A 66 -8.41 2.96 2.37
CA ALA A 66 -8.34 3.25 0.94
C ALA A 66 -6.89 3.21 0.40
N LEU A 67 -5.93 3.78 1.14
CA LEU A 67 -4.51 3.76 0.77
C LEU A 67 -3.94 2.34 0.75
N VAL A 68 -4.23 1.53 1.78
CA VAL A 68 -3.82 0.12 1.83
C VAL A 68 -4.42 -0.67 0.68
N SER A 69 -5.70 -0.44 0.37
CA SER A 69 -6.38 -1.09 -0.75
C SER A 69 -5.74 -0.73 -2.10
N GLY A 70 -5.42 0.55 -2.31
CA GLY A 70 -4.70 1.00 -3.50
C GLY A 70 -3.31 0.38 -3.63
N LEU A 71 -2.58 0.23 -2.52
CA LEU A 71 -1.28 -0.45 -2.50
C LEU A 71 -1.40 -1.93 -2.86
N ILE A 72 -2.39 -2.64 -2.32
CA ILE A 72 -2.64 -4.04 -2.66
C ILE A 72 -2.91 -4.18 -4.16
N ILE A 73 -3.76 -3.33 -4.73
CA ILE A 73 -4.04 -3.32 -6.17
C ILE A 73 -2.76 -3.09 -6.98
N MET A 74 -1.94 -2.11 -6.60
CA MET A 74 -0.67 -1.83 -7.27
C MET A 74 0.26 -3.05 -7.24
N VAL A 75 0.43 -3.67 -6.07
CA VAL A 75 1.28 -4.86 -5.92
C VAL A 75 0.73 -6.02 -6.77
N MET A 76 -0.57 -6.28 -6.74
CA MET A 76 -1.18 -7.34 -7.54
C MET A 76 -0.90 -7.17 -9.03
N PHE A 77 -1.15 -5.98 -9.58
CA PHE A 77 -0.96 -5.73 -11.01
C PHE A 77 0.52 -5.75 -11.41
N THR A 78 1.40 -5.07 -10.66
CA THR A 78 2.84 -5.07 -10.97
C THR A 78 3.46 -6.46 -10.84
N SER A 79 3.08 -7.25 -9.84
CA SER A 79 3.57 -8.63 -9.71
C SER A 79 3.02 -9.53 -10.82
N TYR A 80 1.75 -9.39 -11.20
CA TYR A 80 1.18 -10.18 -12.29
C TYR A 80 1.87 -9.90 -13.62
N GLU A 81 2.12 -8.63 -13.94
CA GLU A 81 2.77 -8.23 -15.19
C GLU A 81 4.21 -8.73 -15.29
N ASN A 82 4.96 -8.67 -14.18
CA ASN A 82 6.36 -9.10 -14.14
C ASN A 82 6.54 -10.63 -14.18
N PHE A 83 5.62 -11.39 -13.57
CA PHE A 83 5.84 -12.82 -13.33
C PHE A 83 4.90 -13.75 -14.10
N VAL A 84 3.73 -13.29 -14.53
CA VAL A 84 2.72 -14.14 -15.19
C VAL A 84 2.59 -13.77 -16.66
N SER A 85 2.08 -12.57 -16.96
CA SER A 85 1.81 -12.13 -18.32
C SER A 85 1.65 -10.62 -18.37
N ARG A 86 2.02 -10.02 -19.51
CA ARG A 86 1.56 -8.67 -19.85
C ARG A 86 0.05 -8.63 -19.87
N ILE A 87 -0.52 -7.58 -19.30
CA ILE A 87 -1.96 -7.34 -19.29
C ILE A 87 -2.31 -6.65 -20.60
N ASP A 88 -2.84 -7.41 -21.55
CA ASP A 88 -3.34 -6.85 -22.81
C ASP A 88 -4.85 -6.60 -22.71
N LEU A 89 -5.19 -5.42 -22.20
CA LEU A 89 -6.53 -4.87 -22.26
C LEU A 89 -6.69 -4.25 -23.67
N GLY A 90 -7.57 -4.81 -24.50
CA GLY A 90 -7.75 -4.45 -25.91
C GLY A 90 -7.98 -2.95 -26.16
N GLU A 91 -7.95 -2.53 -27.43
CA GLU A 91 -7.92 -1.11 -27.85
C GLU A 91 -9.06 -0.22 -27.32
N ASN A 92 -10.19 -0.79 -26.88
CA ASN A 92 -11.34 -0.05 -26.35
C ASN A 92 -11.42 0.02 -24.81
N THR A 93 -10.41 -0.49 -24.10
CA THR A 93 -10.36 -0.40 -22.63
C THR A 93 -9.51 0.79 -22.21
N GLU A 94 -10.10 1.72 -21.46
CA GLU A 94 -9.36 2.83 -20.82
C GLU A 94 -8.24 2.25 -19.95
N LYS A 95 -7.01 2.23 -20.48
CA LYS A 95 -5.82 1.93 -19.69
C LYS A 95 -5.58 3.13 -18.77
N LEU A 96 -5.64 2.89 -17.46
CA LEU A 96 -5.25 3.90 -16.48
C LEU A 96 -3.81 4.35 -16.78
N SER A 97 -3.56 5.66 -16.83
CA SER A 97 -2.27 6.24 -17.28
C SER A 97 -1.06 5.78 -16.46
N TRP A 98 -1.28 5.32 -15.23
CA TRP A 98 -0.25 4.78 -14.35
C TRP A 98 0.15 3.34 -14.67
N LEU A 99 -0.66 2.55 -15.41
CA LEU A 99 -0.42 1.13 -15.67
C LEU A 99 0.81 0.89 -16.57
N GLY A 100 1.02 1.77 -17.57
CA GLY A 100 2.10 1.62 -18.55
C GLY A 100 3.46 2.19 -18.17
N THR A 101 3.61 2.78 -16.98
CA THR A 101 4.85 3.46 -16.51
C THR A 101 5.47 2.81 -15.27
N LEU A 102 5.02 1.60 -14.89
CA LEU A 102 5.45 0.90 -13.69
C LEU A 102 6.81 0.21 -13.90
N ASP A 103 7.86 1.02 -13.96
CA ASP A 103 9.22 0.53 -13.91
C ASP A 103 9.57 0.08 -12.47
N THR A 104 10.28 -1.05 -12.31
CA THR A 104 10.54 -1.67 -10.99
C THR A 104 11.37 -0.79 -10.06
N ASN A 105 12.21 0.10 -10.62
CA ASN A 105 12.92 1.14 -9.86
C ASN A 105 11.96 2.20 -9.31
N SER A 106 10.86 2.53 -10.01
CA SER A 106 9.86 3.47 -9.49
C SER A 106 9.03 2.87 -8.36
N LEU A 107 8.95 1.54 -8.24
CA LEU A 107 8.13 0.86 -7.23
C LEU A 107 8.69 1.07 -5.81
N LYS A 108 10.01 0.96 -5.61
CA LYS A 108 10.63 1.06 -4.28
C LYS A 108 10.40 2.45 -3.65
N SER A 109 10.66 3.50 -4.41
CA SER A 109 10.41 4.88 -3.97
C SER A 109 8.92 5.18 -3.77
N LYS A 110 8.03 4.68 -4.63
CA LYS A 110 6.57 4.83 -4.45
C LYS A 110 6.06 4.13 -3.18
N VAL A 111 6.55 2.93 -2.88
CA VAL A 111 6.21 2.20 -1.64
C VAL A 111 6.72 2.97 -0.42
N ALA A 112 7.98 3.43 -0.44
CA ALA A 112 8.55 4.20 0.66
C ALA A 112 7.77 5.51 0.91
N ALA A 113 7.41 6.24 -0.15
CA ALA A 113 6.57 7.43 -0.05
C ALA A 113 5.19 7.14 0.53
N SER A 114 4.57 6.01 0.14
CA SER A 114 3.28 5.57 0.68
C SER A 114 3.36 5.24 2.18
N ILE A 115 4.42 4.55 2.62
CA ILE A 115 4.67 4.24 4.03
C ILE A 115 4.83 5.53 4.85
N VAL A 116 5.59 6.51 4.34
CA VAL A 116 5.76 7.81 5.00
C VAL A 116 4.41 8.53 5.13
N ALA A 117 3.61 8.56 4.06
CA ALA A 117 2.30 9.21 4.08
C ALA A 117 1.34 8.57 5.10
N ILE A 118 1.24 7.24 5.13
CA ILE A 118 0.42 6.51 6.10
C ILE A 118 0.92 6.78 7.54
N SER A 119 2.24 6.78 7.74
CA SER A 119 2.83 7.08 9.04
C SER A 119 2.57 8.53 9.48
N SER A 120 2.57 9.51 8.57
CA SER A 120 2.21 10.91 8.88
C SER A 120 0.75 11.03 9.32
N ILE A 121 -0.17 10.34 8.64
CA ILE A 121 -1.58 10.30 9.02
C ILE A 121 -1.73 9.68 10.42
N HIS A 122 -1.02 8.59 10.69
CA HIS A 122 -1.04 7.96 12.01
C HIS A 122 -0.49 8.88 13.11
N LEU A 123 0.62 9.58 12.84
CA LEU A 123 1.19 10.54 13.78
C LEU A 123 0.22 11.70 14.05
N LEU A 124 -0.54 12.14 13.05
CA LEU A 124 -1.60 13.13 13.24
C LEU A 124 -2.71 12.59 14.16
N LYS A 125 -3.13 11.32 14.00
CA LYS A 125 -4.10 10.69 14.93
C LYS A 125 -3.59 10.67 16.37
N VAL A 126 -2.33 10.29 16.55
CA VAL A 126 -1.65 10.27 17.86
C VAL A 126 -1.58 11.68 18.44
N PHE A 127 -1.23 12.68 17.63
CA PHE A 127 -1.19 14.08 18.04
C PHE A 127 -2.56 14.61 18.49
N MET A 128 -3.63 14.29 17.75
CA MET A 128 -4.98 14.71 18.11
C MET A 128 -5.48 14.12 19.43
N ASN A 129 -4.93 12.97 19.83
CA ASN A 129 -5.23 12.32 21.11
C ASN A 129 -4.07 12.42 22.13
N ALA A 130 -3.16 13.37 21.96
CA ALA A 130 -1.90 13.40 22.71
C ALA A 130 -2.08 13.54 24.23
N THR A 131 -3.14 14.20 24.70
CA THR A 131 -3.44 14.35 26.13
C THR A 131 -3.74 13.02 26.82
N ASN A 132 -4.13 11.99 26.07
CA ASN A 132 -4.44 10.66 26.57
C ASN A 132 -3.32 9.64 26.30
N ILE A 133 -2.18 10.08 25.75
CA ILE A 133 -1.05 9.21 25.39
C ILE A 133 0.16 9.61 26.24
N ALA A 134 0.83 8.63 26.81
CA ALA A 134 2.03 8.88 27.61
C ALA A 134 3.17 9.49 26.75
N ASN A 135 3.89 10.46 27.30
CA ASN A 135 4.92 11.22 26.58
C ASN A 135 6.05 10.36 26.00
N ASP A 136 6.41 9.27 26.67
CA ASP A 136 7.39 8.29 26.18
C ASP A 136 6.93 7.67 24.85
N LYS A 137 5.65 7.31 24.75
CA LYS A 137 5.06 6.77 23.51
C LYS A 137 5.00 7.81 22.41
N LEU A 138 4.63 9.06 22.73
CA LEU A 138 4.64 10.17 21.76
C LEU A 138 6.02 10.34 21.13
N MET A 139 7.07 10.31 21.94
CA MET A 139 8.46 10.38 21.44
C MET A 139 8.80 9.21 20.51
N TRP A 140 8.40 7.99 20.85
CA TRP A 140 8.61 6.82 19.99
C TRP A 140 7.88 6.92 18.64
N TYR A 141 6.64 7.42 18.63
CA TYR A 141 5.91 7.64 17.38
C TYR A 141 6.62 8.64 16.47
N VAL A 142 7.12 9.75 17.03
CA VAL A 142 7.89 10.75 16.28
C VAL A 142 9.20 10.15 15.75
N LEU A 143 9.94 9.40 16.58
CA LEU A 143 11.20 8.76 16.16
C LEU A 143 11.00 7.73 15.05
N MET A 144 9.96 6.89 15.15
CA MET A 144 9.64 5.93 14.07
C MET A 144 9.27 6.67 12.78
N HIS A 145 8.47 7.73 12.87
CA HIS A 145 8.11 8.52 11.69
C HIS A 145 9.35 9.14 11.02
N LEU A 146 10.24 9.76 11.81
CA LEU A 146 11.50 10.30 11.30
C LEU A 146 12.36 9.22 10.64
N THR A 147 12.40 8.00 11.19
CA THR A 147 13.12 6.86 10.60
C THR A 147 12.57 6.51 9.22
N PHE A 148 11.24 6.51 9.04
CA PHE A 148 10.62 6.28 7.73
C PHE A 148 10.92 7.41 6.75
N VAL A 149 10.84 8.67 7.19
CA VAL A 149 11.15 9.84 6.36
C VAL A 149 12.59 9.79 5.85
N VAL A 150 13.55 9.54 6.74
CA VAL A 150 14.97 9.42 6.39
C VAL A 150 15.19 8.26 5.42
N SER A 151 14.54 7.12 5.66
CA SER A 151 14.64 5.93 4.79
C SER A 151 14.08 6.20 3.38
N ALA A 152 12.92 6.86 3.28
CA ALA A 152 12.31 7.23 2.00
C ALA A 152 13.16 8.26 1.25
N PHE A 153 13.73 9.24 1.97
CA PHE A 153 14.63 10.22 1.38
C PHE A 153 15.90 9.56 0.83
N ALA A 154 16.51 8.65 1.59
CA ALA A 154 17.69 7.89 1.14
C ALA A 154 17.39 7.06 -0.11
N MET A 155 16.24 6.37 -0.16
CA MET A 155 15.80 5.66 -1.37
C MET A 155 15.62 6.60 -2.57
N GLY A 156 14.98 7.76 -2.37
CA GLY A 156 14.80 8.75 -3.43
C GLY A 156 16.14 9.31 -3.95
N MET A 157 17.13 9.50 -3.09
CA MET A 157 18.49 9.89 -3.49
C MET A 157 19.18 8.80 -4.30
N LEU A 158 19.11 7.54 -3.86
CA LEU A 158 19.69 6.39 -4.55
C LEU A 158 19.07 6.24 -5.94
N ASP A 159 17.73 6.26 -6.06
CA ASP A 159 17.04 6.15 -7.35
C ASP A 159 17.45 7.26 -8.33
N LYS A 160 17.63 8.50 -7.84
CA LYS A 160 18.11 9.62 -8.66
C LYS A 160 19.56 9.43 -9.10
N ALA A 161 20.42 8.89 -8.24
CA ALA A 161 21.81 8.63 -8.57
C ALA A 161 21.94 7.50 -9.60
N THR A 162 21.13 6.44 -9.51
CA THR A 162 21.13 5.31 -10.45
C THR A 162 20.58 5.69 -11.82
N ARG A 163 19.61 6.62 -11.92
CA ARG A 163 19.10 7.13 -13.21
C ARG A 163 20.04 8.07 -13.97
N LYS A 164 21.09 8.57 -13.32
CA LYS A 164 22.04 9.54 -13.91
C LYS A 164 23.28 8.87 -14.54
N ASN A 165 23.40 7.55 -14.39
CA ASN A 165 24.35 6.70 -15.10
C ASN A 165 23.61 5.83 -16.11
#